data_AF-A0A0W7X6R2-F1
#
_entry.id   AF-A0A0W7X6R2-F1
#
_cell.length_a   1.000
_cell.length_b   1.000
_cell.length_c   1.000
_cell.angle_alpha   90.00
_cell.angle_beta   90.00
_cell.angle_gamma   90.00
#
_symmetry.space_group_name_H-M   'P 1'
#
loop_
_entity.id
_entity.type
_entity.pdbx_description
1 polymer ?
#
loop_
_entity_poly.entity_id
_entity_poly.type
_entity_poly.pdbx_seq_one_letter_code
_entity_poly.pdbx_strand_id
1 'polypeptide(L)' 'MDTAKLELAAHRYREAEAALDAARADLQGEAVTFLRSTDERGAQAAVVRITGWSREYLRRLLKNSGEPAA' A
#
# COMPACT_ATOMS: atom_id res chain seq x y z
N MET A 1 13.16 -18.55 -33.31
CA MET A 1 12.45 -18.97 -32.09
C MET A 1 11.35 -17.94 -31.87
N ASP A 2 10.10 -18.37 -31.78
CA ASP A 2 8.97 -17.44 -31.61
C ASP A 2 8.88 -17.01 -30.13
N THR A 3 9.11 -15.72 -29.86
CA THR A 3 9.10 -15.12 -28.53
C THR A 3 7.74 -14.55 -28.13
N ALA A 4 6.72 -14.61 -28.98
CA ALA A 4 5.44 -13.95 -28.74
C ALA A 4 4.77 -14.40 -27.42
N LYS A 5 4.87 -15.68 -27.07
CA LYS A 5 4.34 -16.19 -25.79
C LYS A 5 5.09 -15.63 -24.58
N LEU A 6 6.41 -15.46 -24.69
CA LEU A 6 7.24 -14.88 -23.63
C LEU A 6 6.95 -13.39 -23.46
N GLU A 7 6.83 -12.65 -24.56
CA GLU A 7 6.50 -11.23 -24.55
C GLU A 7 5.13 -10.97 -23.93
N LEU A 8 4.12 -11.77 -24.27
CA LEU A 8 2.80 -11.71 -23.67
C LEU A 8 2.82 -12.02 -22.17
N ALA A 9 3.57 -13.04 -21.75
CA ALA A 9 3.72 -13.36 -20.33
C ALA A 9 4.41 -12.22 -19.56
N ALA A 10 5.47 -11.63 -20.13
CA ALA A 10 6.18 -10.51 -19.52
C ALA A 10 5.30 -9.25 -19.43
N HIS A 11 4.44 -9.00 -20.42
CA HIS A 11 3.48 -7.90 -20.38
C HIS A 11 2.46 -8.08 -19.26
N ARG A 12 1.80 -9.24 -19.18
CA ARG A 12 0.81 -9.55 -18.12
C ARG A 12 1.41 -9.48 -16.72
N TYR A 13 2.67 -9.90 -16.58
CA TYR A 13 3.40 -9.79 -15.33
C TYR A 13 3.53 -8.32 -14.90
N ARG A 14 3.99 -7.43 -15.80
CA ARG A 14 4.11 -6.00 -15.50
C ARG A 14 2.77 -5.34 -15.19
N GLU A 15 1.70 -5.74 -15.89
CA GLU A 15 0.35 -5.24 -15.60
C GLU A 15 -0.11 -5.66 -14.20
N ALA A 16 0.14 -6.91 -13.81
CA ALA A 16 -0.20 -7.40 -12.48
C ALA A 16 0.63 -6.71 -11.38
N GLU A 17 1.91 -6.44 -11.62
CA GLU A 17 2.75 -5.65 -10.71
C GLU A 17 2.19 -4.23 -10.53
N ALA A 18 1.87 -3.55 -11.62
CA ALA A 18 1.29 -2.20 -11.57
C ALA A 18 -0.05 -2.18 -10.83
N ALA A 19 -0.92 -3.17 -11.06
CA ALA A 19 -2.19 -3.30 -10.37
C ALA A 19 -2.01 -3.57 -8.87
N LEU A 20 -1.02 -4.39 -8.49
CA LEU A 20 -0.70 -4.67 -7.09
C LEU A 20 -0.15 -3.42 -6.39
N ASP A 21 0.71 -2.66 -7.05
CA ASP A 21 1.28 -1.44 -6.48
C ASP A 21 0.22 -0.34 -6.32
N ALA A 22 -0.72 -0.22 -7.27
CA ALA A 22 -1.88 0.66 -7.13
C ALA A 22 -2.74 0.25 -5.92
N ALA A 23 -3.10 -1.04 -5.80
CA ALA A 23 -3.88 -1.53 -4.68
C ALA A 23 -3.18 -1.34 -3.32
N ARG A 24 -1.84 -1.45 -3.29
CA ARG A 24 -1.04 -1.14 -2.09
C ARG A 24 -1.09 0.34 -1.74
N ALA A 25 -0.98 1.22 -2.72
CA ALA A 25 -1.06 2.67 -2.51
C ALA A 25 -2.45 3.08 -1.99
N ASP A 26 -3.51 2.53 -2.55
CA ASP A 26 -4.89 2.78 -2.10
C ASP A 26 -5.07 2.33 -0.65
N LEU A 27 -4.65 1.12 -0.30
CA LEU A 27 -4.75 0.62 1.08
C LEU A 27 -3.93 1.48 2.07
N GLN A 28 -2.76 1.96 1.66
CA GLN A 28 -1.95 2.87 2.46
C GLN A 28 -2.66 4.22 2.66
N GLY A 29 -3.24 4.78 1.60
CA GLY A 29 -3.99 6.03 1.64
C GLY A 29 -5.18 5.95 2.59
N GLU A 30 -6.00 4.90 2.46
CA GLU A 30 -7.15 4.68 3.34
C GLU A 30 -6.74 4.48 4.81
N ALA A 31 -5.67 3.73 5.07
CA ALA A 31 -5.16 3.56 6.43
C ALA A 31 -4.70 4.88 7.05
N VAL A 32 -4.04 5.74 6.27
CA VAL A 32 -3.59 7.07 6.73
C VAL A 32 -4.78 7.99 6.97
N THR A 33 -5.74 8.05 6.04
CA THR A 33 -6.96 8.84 6.19
C THR A 33 -7.73 8.42 7.43
N PHE A 34 -7.96 7.12 7.62
CA PHE A 34 -8.61 6.58 8.81
C PHE A 34 -7.90 7.01 10.09
N LEU A 35 -6.58 6.78 10.19
CA LEU A 35 -5.80 7.10 11.39
C LEU A 35 -5.70 8.60 11.68
N ARG A 36 -5.83 9.46 10.67
CA ARG A 36 -5.87 10.93 10.85
C ARG A 36 -7.27 11.45 11.21
N SER A 37 -8.32 10.72 10.83
CA SER A 37 -9.71 11.14 11.04
C SER A 37 -10.28 10.75 12.40
N THR A 38 -9.56 9.95 13.19
CA THR A 38 -10.05 9.41 14.47
C THR A 38 -9.06 9.63 15.61
N ASP A 39 -9.59 10.04 16.77
CA ASP A 39 -8.85 10.09 18.04
C ASP A 39 -9.12 8.85 18.91
N GLU A 40 -9.79 7.83 18.35
CA GLU A 40 -10.12 6.61 19.08
C GLU A 40 -8.88 5.90 19.60
N ARG A 41 -8.85 5.68 20.92
CA ARG A 41 -7.85 4.82 21.56
C ARG A 41 -7.98 3.40 21.01
N GLY A 42 -7.05 3.02 20.14
CA GLY A 42 -7.01 1.69 19.53
C GLY A 42 -7.08 1.67 18.00
N ALA A 43 -7.27 2.81 17.33
CA ALA A 43 -7.34 2.89 15.87
C ALA A 43 -6.15 2.20 15.17
N GLN A 44 -4.92 2.39 15.66
CA GLN A 44 -3.75 1.68 15.13
C GLN A 44 -3.85 0.16 15.27
N ALA A 45 -4.39 -0.35 16.38
CA ALA A 45 -4.55 -1.80 16.57
C ALA A 45 -5.62 -2.36 15.62
N ALA A 46 -6.68 -1.59 15.33
CA ALA A 46 -7.68 -1.97 14.34
C ALA A 46 -7.06 -2.07 12.94
N VAL A 47 -6.25 -1.08 12.53
CA VAL A 47 -5.55 -1.11 11.23
C VAL A 47 -4.59 -2.29 11.15
N VAL A 48 -3.77 -2.53 12.17
CA VAL A 48 -2.86 -3.71 12.24
C VAL A 48 -3.64 -5.01 12.04
N ARG A 49 -4.81 -5.15 12.67
CA ARG A 49 -5.64 -6.35 12.55
C ARG A 49 -6.21 -6.52 11.14
N ILE A 50 -6.61 -5.43 10.48
CA ILE A 50 -7.20 -5.46 9.15
C ILE A 50 -6.15 -5.72 8.08
N THR A 51 -5.02 -5.02 8.13
CA THR A 51 -4.00 -5.05 7.07
C THR A 51 -2.89 -6.07 7.31
N GLY A 52 -2.76 -6.57 8.55
CA GLY A 52 -1.64 -7.41 8.98
C GLY A 52 -0.32 -6.66 9.11
N TRP A 53 -0.29 -5.34 8.92
CA TRP A 53 0.94 -4.55 9.03
C TRP A 53 1.40 -4.43 10.47
N SER A 54 2.71 -4.30 10.66
CA SER A 54 3.25 -4.01 11.99
C SER A 54 2.96 -2.56 12.38
N ARG A 55 2.92 -2.30 13.70
CA ARG A 55 2.83 -0.92 14.23
C ARG A 55 4.01 -0.06 13.78
N GLU A 56 5.18 -0.66 13.58
CA GLU A 56 6.36 0.02 13.05
C GLU A 56 6.14 0.47 11.61
N TYR A 57 5.55 -0.39 10.76
CA TYR A 57 5.20 -0.02 9.41
C TYR A 57 4.20 1.15 9.39
N LEU A 58 3.16 1.11 10.22
CA LEU A 58 2.20 2.22 10.33
C LEU A 58 2.84 3.54 10.76
N ARG A 59 3.77 3.50 11.72
CA ARG A 59 4.50 4.71 12.15
C ARG A 59 5.32 5.31 11.01
N ARG A 60 6.05 4.48 10.25
CA ARG A 60 6.81 4.94 9.07
C ARG A 60 5.89 5.48 7.99
N LEU A 61 4.76 4.80 7.74
CA LEU A 61 3.78 5.23 6.77
C LEU A 61 3.25 6.63 7.12
N LEU A 62 2.77 6.84 8.35
CA LEU A 62 2.25 8.14 8.80
C LEU A 62 3.30 9.26 8.75
N LYS A 63 4.57 8.94 9.07
CA LYS A 63 5.68 9.89 8.96
C LYS A 63 5.90 10.32 7.49
N ASN A 64 5.96 9.36 6.58
CA ASN A 64 6.23 9.63 5.17
C ASN A 64 5.04 10.32 4.47
N SER A 65 3.81 10.11 4.94
CA SER A 65 2.63 10.82 4.43
C SER A 65 2.53 12.28 4.92
N GLY A 66 3.45 12.74 5.77
CA GLY A 66 3.46 14.07 6.39
C GLY A 66 4.58 15.01 5.95
N GLU A 67 5.54 14.55 5.15
CA GLU A 67 6.57 15.41 4.55
C GLU A 67 6.13 15.83 3.13
N PRO A 68 5.90 17.13 2.86
CA PRO A 68 6.07 17.59 1.49
C PRO A 68 7.54 17.36 1.12
N ALA A 69 7.79 16.60 0.05
CA ALA A 69 9.11 16.53 -0.55
C ALA A 69 9.59 17.98 -0.82
N ALA A 70 10.69 18.36 -0.17
CA ALA A 70 11.38 19.62 -0.42
C ALA A 70 12.08 19.59 -1.79
#